data_AF-A0A401L1F7-F1
#
_entry.id   AF-A0A401L1F7-F1
#
_cell.length_a   1.000
_cell.length_b   1.000
_cell.length_c   1.000
_cell.angle_alpha   90.00
_cell.angle_beta   90.00
_cell.angle_gamma   90.00
#
_symmetry.space_group_name_H-M   'P 1'
#
loop_
_entity.id
_entity.type
_entity.pdbx_description
1 polymer ?
#
loop_
_entity_poly.entity_id
_entity_poly.type
_entity_poly.pdbx_seq_one_letter_code
_entity_poly.pdbx_strand_id
1 'polypeptide(L)'
;MSATEHLAVANLAVYALFSLPAIYCLVVHGKHGLLGWAYVLAMCGLRIAGSAMSLNAIHHDEVNTTAAILNGIGLSPLLMAAMGLLHEANHSIHRFLTPFLNLWGFLITHMVVAGGIGLAAASSGNETLLRVGMIVFATGWTLVAVLIWFSYGANAHSRRLGEERQLLSAITVAMPLIGVRIVYAIVTAFTSSNLEGGSLAVRVIFGTIPEYLVMLIYVGVGIVTRNLVRSWVEYIQPMNQSGVPV
;
A
#
# COMPACT_ATOMS: atom_id res chain seq x y z
N MET A 1 31.23 8.49 -1.68
CA MET A 1 29.88 8.08 -1.30
C MET A 1 29.72 6.61 -1.62
N SER A 2 29.20 5.81 -0.69
CA SER A 2 28.98 4.37 -0.91
C SER A 2 27.70 4.14 -1.73
N ALA A 3 27.58 2.98 -2.40
CA ALA A 3 26.40 2.69 -3.22
C ALA A 3 25.09 2.63 -2.40
N THR A 4 25.18 2.31 -1.10
CA THR A 4 24.06 2.36 -0.15
C THR A 4 23.66 3.79 0.23
N GLU A 5 24.64 4.70 0.35
CA GLU A 5 24.41 6.13 0.56
C GLU A 5 23.66 6.76 -0.62
N HIS A 6 24.08 6.46 -1.85
CA HIS A 6 23.36 6.89 -3.06
C HIS A 6 21.92 6.39 -3.10
N LEU A 7 21.67 5.14 -2.69
CA LEU A 7 20.32 4.58 -2.62
C LEU A 7 19.46 5.28 -1.55
N ALA A 8 20.03 5.61 -0.39
CA ALA A 8 19.32 6.34 0.66
C ALA A 8 18.92 7.76 0.20
N VAL A 9 19.85 8.48 -0.44
CA VAL A 9 19.58 9.81 -1.02
C VAL A 9 18.52 9.74 -2.12
N ALA A 10 18.59 8.73 -3.00
CA ALA A 10 17.59 8.52 -4.05
C ALA A 10 16.19 8.26 -3.48
N ASN A 11 16.07 7.38 -2.48
CA ASN A 11 14.79 7.13 -1.80
C ASN A 11 14.24 8.42 -1.19
N LEU A 12 15.07 9.16 -0.47
CA LEU A 12 14.66 10.42 0.16
C LEU A 12 14.07 11.39 -0.89
N ALA A 13 14.77 11.60 -1.99
CA ALA A 13 14.34 12.51 -3.06
C ALA A 13 13.04 12.04 -3.74
N VAL A 14 12.94 10.74 -4.07
CA VAL A 14 11.78 10.16 -4.77
C VAL A 14 10.52 10.22 -3.89
N TYR A 15 10.59 9.85 -2.62
CA TYR A 15 9.43 9.90 -1.73
C TYR A 15 9.05 11.32 -1.33
N ALA A 16 10.02 12.24 -1.22
CA ALA A 16 9.71 13.66 -1.09
C ALA A 16 8.93 14.16 -2.31
N LEU A 17 9.33 13.78 -3.52
CA LEU A 17 8.60 14.13 -4.74
C LEU A 17 7.19 13.50 -4.79
N PHE A 18 7.04 12.22 -4.42
CA PHE A 18 5.72 11.56 -4.36
C PHE A 18 4.81 12.12 -3.26
N SER A 19 5.35 12.72 -2.21
CA SER A 19 4.55 13.30 -1.13
C SER A 19 3.65 14.45 -1.63
N LEU A 20 4.14 15.28 -2.57
CA LEU A 20 3.39 16.41 -3.12
C LEU A 20 2.08 16.00 -3.81
N PRO A 21 2.10 15.10 -4.82
CA PRO A 21 0.87 14.65 -5.45
C PRO A 21 0.05 13.74 -4.54
N ALA A 22 0.64 13.03 -3.57
CA ALA A 22 -0.13 12.29 -2.56
C ALA A 22 -0.94 13.22 -1.64
N ILE A 23 -0.38 14.38 -1.23
CA ILE A 23 -1.11 15.42 -0.49
C ILE A 23 -2.25 15.96 -1.36
N TYR A 24 -1.97 16.25 -2.63
CA TYR A 24 -2.99 16.69 -3.57
C TYR A 24 -4.14 15.68 -3.68
N CYS A 25 -3.84 14.39 -3.86
CA CYS A 25 -4.86 13.33 -3.93
C CYS A 25 -5.66 13.22 -2.63
N LEU A 26 -5.01 13.33 -1.47
CA LEU A 26 -5.70 13.33 -0.17
C LEU A 26 -6.74 14.45 -0.08
N VAL A 27 -6.39 15.66 -0.51
CA VAL A 27 -7.31 16.82 -0.46
C VAL A 27 -8.46 16.65 -1.44
N VAL A 28 -8.16 16.19 -2.66
CA VAL A 28 -9.13 16.10 -3.76
C VAL A 28 -10.16 14.98 -3.54
N HIS A 29 -9.72 13.81 -3.08
CA HIS A 29 -10.59 12.66 -2.84
C HIS A 29 -11.40 12.76 -1.53
N GLY A 30 -10.98 13.66 -0.63
CA GLY A 30 -11.73 14.02 0.58
C GLY A 30 -11.98 12.85 1.52
N LYS A 31 -13.16 12.84 2.16
CA LYS A 31 -13.49 11.86 3.22
C LYS A 31 -13.54 10.41 2.74
N HIS A 32 -13.93 10.18 1.50
CA HIS A 32 -14.13 8.84 0.95
C HIS A 32 -12.79 8.18 0.56
N GLY A 33 -11.82 8.96 0.09
CA GLY A 33 -10.45 8.48 -0.16
C GLY A 33 -9.50 8.59 1.02
N LEU A 34 -9.93 9.17 2.15
CA LEU A 34 -9.07 9.49 3.30
C LEU A 34 -8.17 8.32 3.71
N LEU A 35 -8.73 7.12 3.85
CA LEU A 35 -7.96 5.93 4.26
C LEU A 35 -6.86 5.59 3.23
N GLY A 36 -7.20 5.53 1.94
CA GLY A 36 -6.23 5.19 0.88
C GLY A 36 -5.09 6.18 0.84
N TRP A 37 -5.41 7.47 0.70
CA TRP A 37 -4.41 8.52 0.51
C TRP A 37 -3.61 8.83 1.78
N ALA A 38 -4.20 8.67 2.98
CA ALA A 38 -3.46 8.75 4.24
C ALA A 38 -2.40 7.66 4.33
N TYR A 39 -2.69 6.42 3.88
CA TYR A 39 -1.68 5.36 3.86
C TYR A 39 -0.61 5.56 2.78
N VAL A 40 -0.95 6.15 1.63
CA VAL A 40 0.05 6.60 0.64
C VAL A 40 1.00 7.65 1.25
N LEU A 41 0.47 8.60 2.01
CA LEU A 41 1.30 9.60 2.71
C LEU A 41 2.11 9.01 3.86
N ALA A 42 1.53 8.10 4.63
CA ALA A 42 2.25 7.37 5.67
C ALA A 42 3.43 6.60 5.07
N MET A 43 3.24 6.02 3.88
CA MET A 43 4.31 5.36 3.14
C MET A 43 5.45 6.32 2.79
N CYS A 44 5.12 7.49 2.23
CA CYS A 44 6.11 8.53 1.95
C CYS A 44 6.85 8.97 3.22
N GLY A 45 6.12 9.23 4.31
CA GLY A 45 6.71 9.65 5.58
C GLY A 45 7.66 8.62 6.17
N LEU A 46 7.26 7.35 6.20
CA LEU A 46 8.11 6.26 6.70
C LEU A 46 9.38 6.09 5.86
N ARG A 47 9.29 6.26 4.54
CA ARG A 47 10.44 6.16 3.65
C ARG A 47 11.39 7.35 3.74
N ILE A 48 10.86 8.56 3.88
CA ILE A 48 11.65 9.76 4.13
C ILE A 48 12.41 9.61 5.46
N ALA A 49 11.69 9.27 6.54
CA ALA A 49 12.28 9.06 7.86
C ALA A 49 13.33 7.93 7.87
N GLY A 50 12.98 6.77 7.29
CA GLY A 50 13.89 5.62 7.20
C GLY A 50 15.16 5.92 6.39
N SER A 51 15.04 6.69 5.30
CA SER A 51 16.19 7.09 4.47
C SER A 51 17.06 8.13 5.17
N ALA A 52 16.45 9.12 5.83
CA ALA A 52 17.17 10.13 6.60
C ALA A 52 17.94 9.50 7.77
N MET A 53 17.31 8.57 8.51
CA MET A 53 17.97 7.85 9.60
C MET A 53 19.09 6.93 9.09
N SER A 54 18.91 6.27 7.95
CA SER A 54 19.95 5.45 7.33
C SER A 54 21.15 6.31 6.89
N LEU A 55 20.91 7.50 6.35
CA LEU A 55 21.97 8.42 5.94
C LEU A 55 22.75 8.93 7.15
N ASN A 56 22.05 9.31 8.22
CA ASN A 56 22.67 9.72 9.48
C ASN A 56 23.55 8.61 10.07
N ALA A 57 23.04 7.36 10.08
CA ALA A 57 23.78 6.21 10.57
C ALA A 57 25.07 5.94 9.80
N ILE A 58 25.03 6.07 8.45
CA ILE A 58 26.21 5.94 7.58
C ILE A 58 27.25 7.03 7.89
N HIS A 59 26.82 8.27 8.15
CA HIS A 59 27.76 9.36 8.47
C HIS A 59 28.44 9.23 9.84
N HIS A 60 27.84 8.49 10.77
CA HIS A 60 28.36 8.29 12.12
C HIS A 60 28.95 6.89 12.36
N ASP A 61 29.07 6.05 11.32
CA ASP A 61 29.50 4.64 11.42
C ASP A 61 28.70 3.82 12.45
N GLU A 62 27.42 4.15 12.65
CA GLU A 62 26.52 3.49 13.60
C GLU A 62 25.53 2.54 12.89
N VAL A 63 25.18 1.44 13.56
CA VAL A 63 24.09 0.56 13.09
C VAL A 63 22.77 1.05 13.69
N ASN A 64 21.92 1.64 12.85
CA ASN A 64 20.60 2.08 13.29
C ASN A 64 19.54 1.00 13.03
N THR A 65 19.32 0.13 14.02
CA THR A 65 18.28 -0.93 14.00
C THR A 65 16.89 -0.36 13.68
N THR A 66 16.58 0.86 14.14
CA THR A 66 15.32 1.54 13.86
C THR A 66 15.19 1.90 12.37
N ALA A 67 16.28 2.30 11.71
CA ALA A 67 16.28 2.55 10.27
C ALA A 67 16.04 1.27 9.46
N ALA A 68 16.59 0.14 9.90
CA ALA A 68 16.35 -1.16 9.28
C ALA A 68 14.87 -1.60 9.42
N ILE A 69 14.31 -1.41 10.62
CA ILE A 69 12.90 -1.68 10.91
C ILE A 69 11.98 -0.80 10.05
N LEU A 70 12.20 0.52 10.00
CA LEU A 70 11.39 1.45 9.20
C LEU A 70 11.44 1.12 7.69
N ASN A 71 12.62 0.74 7.17
CA ASN A 71 12.76 0.34 5.78
C ASN A 71 12.10 -1.01 5.44
N GLY A 72 11.92 -1.88 6.44
CA GLY A 72 11.16 -3.14 6.35
C GLY A 72 9.64 -2.96 6.50
N ILE A 73 9.20 -2.03 7.36
CA ILE A 73 7.78 -1.77 7.66
C ILE A 73 7.02 -1.10 6.51
N GLY A 74 7.71 -0.45 5.56
CA GLY A 74 7.11 0.21 4.40
C GLY A 74 6.17 -0.68 3.55
N LEU A 75 6.21 -2.00 3.71
CA LEU A 75 5.25 -2.92 3.10
C LEU A 75 3.80 -2.72 3.58
N SER A 76 3.61 -2.45 4.87
CA SER A 76 2.26 -2.37 5.47
C SER A 76 1.46 -1.16 4.97
N PRO A 77 1.98 0.07 4.97
CA PRO A 77 1.29 1.22 4.39
C PRO A 77 0.91 1.02 2.92
N LEU A 78 1.75 0.35 2.13
CA LEU A 78 1.50 0.12 0.71
C LEU A 78 0.29 -0.79 0.48
N LEU A 79 0.20 -1.88 1.25
CA LEU A 79 -0.93 -2.80 1.19
C LEU A 79 -2.20 -2.21 1.82
N MET A 80 -2.04 -1.41 2.87
CA MET A 80 -3.12 -0.65 3.49
C MET A 80 -3.68 0.44 2.58
N ALA A 81 -2.84 1.09 1.78
CA ALA A 81 -3.26 1.99 0.72
C ALA A 81 -4.08 1.24 -0.34
N ALA A 82 -3.66 0.04 -0.76
CA ALA A 82 -4.43 -0.80 -1.68
C ALA A 82 -5.85 -1.06 -1.16
N MET A 83 -5.96 -1.37 0.14
CA MET A 83 -7.23 -1.59 0.81
C MET A 83 -8.06 -0.30 0.88
N GLY A 84 -7.48 0.83 1.29
CA GLY A 84 -8.19 2.11 1.32
C GLY A 84 -8.69 2.56 -0.05
N LEU A 85 -7.87 2.39 -1.10
CA LEU A 85 -8.27 2.67 -2.49
C LEU A 85 -9.34 1.70 -3.00
N LEU A 86 -9.32 0.44 -2.56
CA LEU A 86 -10.38 -0.53 -2.89
C LEU A 86 -11.71 -0.14 -2.24
N HIS A 87 -11.67 0.34 -1.00
CA HIS A 87 -12.85 0.88 -0.33
C HIS A 87 -13.45 2.05 -1.11
N GLU A 88 -12.59 2.99 -1.53
CA GLU A 88 -13.00 4.12 -2.36
C GLU A 88 -13.56 3.69 -3.72
N ALA A 89 -12.89 2.76 -4.40
CA ALA A 89 -13.36 2.21 -5.68
C ALA A 89 -14.73 1.53 -5.55
N ASN A 90 -15.06 0.98 -4.38
CA ASN A 90 -16.32 0.28 -4.11
C ASN A 90 -17.45 1.22 -3.66
N HIS A 91 -17.23 2.53 -3.57
CA HIS A 91 -18.20 3.44 -2.97
C HIS A 91 -19.59 3.35 -3.63
N SER A 92 -19.71 3.46 -4.95
CA SER A 92 -21.02 3.41 -5.63
C SER A 92 -21.75 2.08 -5.45
N ILE A 93 -21.02 0.99 -5.26
CA ILE A 93 -21.61 -0.36 -5.17
C ILE A 93 -21.70 -0.90 -3.73
N HIS A 94 -21.27 -0.12 -2.73
CA HIS A 94 -21.13 -0.58 -1.35
C HIS A 94 -22.41 -1.25 -0.83
N ARG A 95 -23.60 -0.74 -1.17
CA ARG A 95 -24.88 -1.29 -0.73
C ARG A 95 -25.22 -2.66 -1.32
N PHE A 96 -24.60 -3.01 -2.45
CA PHE A 96 -24.82 -4.28 -3.16
C PHE A 96 -23.77 -5.34 -2.83
N LEU A 97 -22.74 -4.98 -2.07
CA LEU A 97 -21.75 -5.92 -1.56
C LEU A 97 -22.30 -6.66 -0.34
N THR A 98 -21.98 -7.94 -0.21
CA THR A 98 -22.36 -8.71 0.98
C THR A 98 -21.70 -8.11 2.23
N PRO A 99 -22.29 -8.21 3.44
CA PRO A 99 -21.68 -7.68 4.67
C PRO A 99 -20.26 -8.18 4.93
N PHE A 100 -19.95 -9.41 4.48
CA PHE A 100 -18.60 -9.98 4.50
C PHE A 100 -17.62 -9.20 3.62
N LEU A 101 -18.04 -8.72 2.45
CA LEU A 101 -17.21 -7.93 1.53
C LEU A 101 -17.14 -6.44 1.90
N ASN A 102 -17.98 -5.98 2.81
CA ASN A 102 -18.06 -4.57 3.22
C ASN A 102 -17.23 -4.24 4.46
N LEU A 103 -17.68 -4.69 5.64
CA LEU A 103 -17.04 -4.28 6.89
C LEU A 103 -16.10 -5.37 7.40
N TRP A 104 -16.59 -6.60 7.49
CA TRP A 104 -15.86 -7.70 8.10
C TRP A 104 -14.62 -8.08 7.29
N GLY A 105 -14.71 -8.13 5.96
CA GLY A 105 -13.57 -8.44 5.10
C GLY A 105 -12.46 -7.41 5.22
N PHE A 106 -12.80 -6.12 5.26
CA PHE A 106 -11.85 -5.03 5.46
C PHE A 106 -11.22 -5.08 6.86
N LEU A 107 -12.02 -5.25 7.92
CA LEU A 107 -11.51 -5.35 9.28
C LEU A 107 -10.61 -6.57 9.49
N ILE A 108 -11.03 -7.76 9.03
CA ILE A 108 -10.22 -8.98 9.14
C ILE A 108 -8.91 -8.80 8.40
N THR A 109 -8.95 -8.30 7.16
CA THR A 109 -7.74 -8.09 6.37
C THR A 109 -6.83 -7.06 7.02
N HIS A 110 -7.38 -5.97 7.57
CA HIS A 110 -6.61 -4.96 8.30
C HIS A 110 -5.89 -5.57 9.51
N MET A 111 -6.61 -6.35 10.32
CA MET A 111 -6.05 -7.02 11.50
C MET A 111 -4.96 -8.03 11.13
N VAL A 112 -5.12 -8.78 10.03
CA VAL A 112 -4.12 -9.74 9.55
C VAL A 112 -2.87 -9.01 9.05
N VAL A 113 -3.02 -7.94 8.26
CA VAL A 113 -1.91 -7.14 7.73
C VAL A 113 -1.15 -6.44 8.86
N ALA A 114 -1.86 -5.76 9.76
CA ALA A 114 -1.28 -5.07 10.90
C ALA A 114 -0.66 -6.05 11.91
N GLY A 115 -1.33 -7.17 12.16
CA GLY A 115 -0.82 -8.22 13.04
C GLY A 115 0.44 -8.89 12.49
N GLY A 116 0.47 -9.22 11.20
CA GLY A 116 1.63 -9.84 10.56
C GLY A 116 2.88 -8.95 10.60
N ILE A 117 2.74 -7.67 10.22
CA ILE A 117 3.87 -6.74 10.28
C ILE A 117 4.27 -6.40 11.72
N GLY A 118 3.29 -6.29 12.63
CA GLY A 118 3.54 -6.04 14.05
C GLY A 118 4.32 -7.20 14.69
N LEU A 119 3.97 -8.44 14.35
CA LEU A 119 4.68 -9.63 14.80
C LEU A 119 6.12 -9.69 14.25
N ALA A 120 6.29 -9.39 12.97
CA ALA A 120 7.61 -9.32 12.34
C ALA A 120 8.50 -8.25 12.98
N ALA A 121 7.95 -7.06 13.27
CA ALA A 121 8.65 -5.97 13.92
C ALA A 121 8.99 -6.27 15.39
N ALA A 122 8.12 -6.98 16.09
CA ALA A 122 8.32 -7.40 17.48
C ALA A 122 9.27 -8.60 17.63
N SER A 123 9.85 -9.10 16.53
CA SER A 123 10.67 -10.31 16.53
C SER A 123 11.92 -10.23 17.42
N SER A 124 12.48 -9.03 17.67
CA SER A 124 13.64 -8.80 18.56
C SER A 124 14.81 -9.81 18.42
N GLY A 125 15.05 -10.30 17.20
CA GLY A 125 16.09 -11.29 16.90
C GLY A 125 15.61 -12.75 16.92
N ASN A 126 14.37 -13.01 17.29
CA ASN A 126 13.71 -14.30 17.16
C ASN A 126 13.31 -14.55 15.70
N GLU A 127 14.11 -15.36 14.99
CA GLU A 127 13.86 -15.68 13.58
C GLU A 127 12.51 -16.35 13.34
N THR A 128 12.05 -17.21 14.25
CA THR A 128 10.75 -17.87 14.13
C THR A 128 9.63 -16.84 14.15
N LEU A 129 9.70 -15.87 15.06
CA LEU A 129 8.69 -14.82 15.18
C LEU A 129 8.67 -13.91 13.94
N LEU A 130 9.85 -13.57 13.41
CA LEU A 130 9.99 -12.84 12.15
C LEU A 130 9.34 -13.61 10.99
N ARG A 131 9.68 -14.89 10.83
CA ARG A 131 9.17 -15.75 9.75
C ARG A 131 7.65 -15.92 9.82
N VAL A 132 7.10 -16.14 11.02
CA VAL A 132 5.64 -16.23 11.22
C VAL A 132 4.97 -14.90 10.87
N GLY A 133 5.52 -13.77 11.33
CA GLY A 133 4.99 -12.44 10.98
C GLY A 133 4.95 -12.19 9.48
N MET A 134 6.02 -12.58 8.75
CA MET A 134 6.09 -12.45 7.30
C MET A 134 5.07 -13.35 6.57
N ILE A 135 4.83 -14.58 7.04
CA ILE A 135 3.79 -15.46 6.50
C ILE A 135 2.40 -14.86 6.72
N VAL A 136 2.11 -14.38 7.92
CA VAL A 136 0.82 -13.72 8.26
C VAL A 136 0.63 -12.44 7.44
N PHE A 137 1.69 -11.68 7.19
CA PHE A 137 1.61 -10.51 6.31
C PHE A 137 1.28 -10.91 4.87
N ALA A 138 1.86 -12.01 4.36
CA ALA A 138 1.59 -12.54 3.04
C ALA A 138 0.16 -13.06 2.89
N THR A 139 -0.43 -13.66 3.93
CA THR A 139 -1.86 -14.02 3.93
C THR A 139 -2.74 -12.77 3.90
N GLY A 140 -2.33 -11.68 4.55
CA GLY A 140 -2.99 -10.37 4.40
C GLY A 140 -3.03 -9.90 2.95
N TRP A 141 -1.94 -10.06 2.20
CA TRP A 141 -1.88 -9.72 0.77
C TRP A 141 -2.82 -10.59 -0.08
N THR A 142 -2.90 -11.90 0.17
CA THR A 142 -3.83 -12.78 -0.55
C THR A 142 -5.28 -12.42 -0.24
N LEU A 143 -5.60 -12.05 1.00
CA LEU A 143 -6.94 -11.57 1.36
C LEU A 143 -7.31 -10.29 0.61
N VAL A 144 -6.40 -9.32 0.46
CA VAL A 144 -6.64 -8.14 -0.39
C VAL A 144 -6.92 -8.54 -1.84
N ALA A 145 -6.16 -9.49 -2.40
CA ALA A 145 -6.40 -9.98 -3.76
C ALA A 145 -7.78 -10.64 -3.92
N VAL A 146 -8.21 -11.40 -2.90
CA VAL A 146 -9.55 -12.01 -2.85
C VAL A 146 -10.65 -10.94 -2.78
N LEU A 147 -10.47 -9.88 -1.98
CA LEU A 147 -11.42 -8.76 -1.94
C LEU A 147 -11.53 -8.05 -3.29
N ILE A 148 -10.41 -7.85 -4.00
CA ILE A 148 -10.41 -7.31 -5.37
C ILE A 148 -11.16 -8.23 -6.32
N TRP A 149 -10.92 -9.54 -6.24
CA TRP A 149 -11.63 -10.53 -7.06
C TRP A 149 -13.15 -10.47 -6.86
N PHE A 150 -13.61 -10.50 -5.61
CA PHE A 150 -15.03 -10.38 -5.29
C PHE A 150 -15.62 -9.02 -5.70
N SER A 151 -14.83 -7.95 -5.63
CA SER A 151 -15.18 -6.62 -6.08
C SER A 151 -15.44 -6.56 -7.59
N TYR A 152 -14.72 -7.35 -8.41
CA TYR A 152 -15.04 -7.55 -9.83
C TYR A 152 -16.27 -8.45 -10.05
N GLY A 153 -16.43 -9.51 -9.25
CA GLY A 153 -17.54 -10.46 -9.36
C GLY A 153 -18.90 -9.95 -8.86
N ALA A 154 -18.96 -8.74 -8.29
CA ALA A 154 -20.22 -8.18 -7.79
C ALA A 154 -21.20 -7.89 -8.95
N ASN A 155 -22.45 -8.35 -8.81
CA ASN A 155 -23.52 -8.10 -9.80
C ASN A 155 -23.72 -6.60 -10.13
N ALA A 156 -23.34 -5.72 -9.21
CA ALA A 156 -23.40 -4.27 -9.38
C ALA A 156 -22.16 -3.65 -10.06
N HIS A 157 -21.21 -4.43 -10.58
CA HIS A 157 -19.98 -3.90 -11.22
C HIS A 157 -20.28 -2.89 -12.35
N SER A 158 -21.36 -3.11 -13.10
CA SER A 158 -21.82 -2.19 -14.15
C SER A 158 -22.26 -0.81 -13.63
N ARG A 159 -22.58 -0.69 -12.34
CA ARG A 159 -22.99 0.56 -11.67
C ARG A 159 -21.82 1.42 -11.19
N ARG A 160 -20.58 0.89 -11.24
CA ARG A 160 -19.39 1.67 -10.89
C ARG A 160 -19.19 2.83 -11.84
N LEU A 161 -18.78 3.97 -11.27
CA LEU A 161 -18.31 5.11 -12.04
C LEU A 161 -17.03 4.76 -12.81
N GLY A 162 -16.77 5.48 -13.89
CA GLY A 162 -15.56 5.26 -14.71
C GLY A 162 -14.27 5.43 -13.90
N GLU A 163 -14.22 6.45 -13.05
CA GLU A 163 -13.07 6.72 -12.17
C GLU A 163 -12.89 5.64 -11.09
N GLU A 164 -13.98 5.09 -10.53
CA GLU A 164 -13.90 3.95 -9.61
C GLU A 164 -13.35 2.68 -10.28
N ARG A 165 -13.70 2.45 -11.55
CA ARG A 165 -13.14 1.33 -12.33
C ARG A 165 -11.65 1.52 -12.60
N GLN A 166 -11.22 2.76 -12.82
CA GLN A 166 -9.80 3.11 -12.98
C GLN A 166 -9.03 2.89 -11.68
N LEU A 167 -9.59 3.26 -10.51
CA LEU A 167 -8.99 2.93 -9.21
C LEU A 167 -8.87 1.40 -9.04
N LEU A 168 -9.94 0.66 -9.31
CA LEU A 168 -9.94 -0.80 -9.19
C LEU A 168 -8.90 -1.46 -10.10
N SER A 169 -8.77 -1.01 -11.36
CA SER A 169 -7.78 -1.54 -12.29
C SER A 169 -6.34 -1.21 -11.85
N ALA A 170 -6.09 0.01 -11.38
CA ALA A 170 -4.78 0.42 -10.87
C ALA A 170 -4.33 -0.43 -9.67
N ILE A 171 -5.22 -0.68 -8.71
CA ILE A 171 -4.93 -1.56 -7.55
C ILE A 171 -4.63 -2.97 -8.04
N THR A 172 -5.39 -3.49 -8.99
CA THR A 172 -5.20 -4.84 -9.56
C THR A 172 -3.83 -4.99 -10.23
N VAL A 173 -3.37 -3.96 -10.95
CA VAL A 173 -2.02 -3.93 -11.55
C VAL A 173 -0.93 -3.79 -10.49
N ALA A 174 -1.19 -3.08 -9.39
CA ALA A 174 -0.25 -2.93 -8.28
C ALA A 174 -0.06 -4.23 -7.47
N MET A 175 -1.10 -5.05 -7.32
CA MET A 175 -1.04 -6.29 -6.52
C MET A 175 0.11 -7.26 -6.84
N PRO A 176 0.41 -7.60 -8.12
CA PRO A 176 1.55 -8.45 -8.43
C PRO A 176 2.90 -7.80 -8.06
N LEU A 177 3.04 -6.48 -8.20
CA LEU A 177 4.26 -5.75 -7.81
C LEU A 177 4.46 -5.78 -6.29
N ILE A 178 3.39 -5.59 -5.52
CA ILE A 178 3.40 -5.76 -4.06
C ILE A 178 3.77 -7.21 -3.71
N GLY A 179 3.24 -8.19 -4.44
CA GLY A 179 3.54 -9.62 -4.26
C GLY A 179 5.04 -9.93 -4.43
N VAL A 180 5.66 -9.43 -5.51
CA VAL A 180 7.11 -9.58 -5.75
C VAL A 180 7.91 -9.05 -4.56
N ARG A 181 7.53 -7.88 -4.04
CA ARG A 181 8.19 -7.25 -2.90
C ARG A 181 8.05 -8.08 -1.62
N ILE A 182 6.86 -8.63 -1.37
CA ILE A 182 6.59 -9.49 -0.21
C ILE A 182 7.39 -10.79 -0.30
N VAL A 183 7.43 -11.43 -1.47
CA VAL A 183 8.22 -12.66 -1.68
C VAL A 183 9.70 -12.40 -1.41
N TYR A 184 10.25 -11.30 -1.90
CA TYR A 184 11.62 -10.91 -1.61
C TYR A 184 11.87 -10.71 -0.10
N ALA A 185 10.94 -10.07 0.61
CA ALA A 185 11.05 -9.87 2.06
C ALA A 185 10.98 -11.21 2.82
N ILE A 186 10.13 -12.15 2.39
CA ILE A 186 10.09 -13.52 2.94
C ILE A 186 11.42 -14.23 2.68
N VAL A 187 11.89 -14.28 1.44
CA VAL A 187 13.17 -14.93 1.11
C VAL A 187 14.31 -14.38 1.96
N THR A 188 14.35 -13.05 2.13
CA THR A 188 15.35 -12.40 2.98
C THR A 188 15.22 -12.82 4.45
N ALA A 189 14.00 -12.91 4.99
CA ALA A 189 13.76 -13.32 6.38
C ALA A 189 14.05 -14.80 6.66
N PHE A 190 14.05 -15.65 5.63
CA PHE A 190 14.30 -17.09 5.75
C PHE A 190 15.74 -17.51 5.46
N THR A 191 16.58 -16.62 4.92
CA THR A 191 17.95 -16.95 4.43
C THR A 191 19.06 -16.65 5.46
N SER A 192 18.73 -16.52 6.76
CA SER A 192 19.67 -16.16 7.83
C SER A 192 20.87 -17.12 7.95
N SER A 193 22.03 -16.73 7.42
CA SER A 193 23.39 -17.01 7.95
C SER A 193 24.54 -16.69 6.98
N ASN A 194 24.33 -16.66 5.66
CA ASN A 194 25.45 -16.44 4.69
C ASN A 194 25.13 -15.56 3.47
N LEU A 195 23.93 -14.98 3.41
CA LEU A 195 23.47 -14.14 2.30
C LEU A 195 22.69 -12.97 2.88
N GLU A 196 23.39 -11.87 3.16
CA GLU A 196 22.79 -10.59 3.53
C GLU A 196 21.88 -10.07 2.39
N GLY A 197 20.65 -10.56 2.25
CA GLY A 197 19.65 -10.01 1.32
C GLY A 197 20.07 -9.93 -0.15
N GLY A 198 21.09 -10.67 -0.56
CA GLY A 198 21.71 -10.60 -1.88
C GLY A 198 22.48 -9.30 -2.15
N SER A 199 23.13 -9.24 -3.32
CA SER A 199 23.80 -8.02 -3.82
C SER A 199 22.86 -6.80 -3.78
N LEU A 200 23.43 -5.60 -3.67
CA LEU A 200 22.69 -4.33 -3.75
C LEU A 200 21.72 -4.31 -4.94
N ALA A 201 22.10 -4.92 -6.07
CA ALA A 201 21.25 -5.05 -7.24
C ALA A 201 19.94 -5.81 -6.96
N VAL A 202 19.99 -6.92 -6.20
CA VAL A 202 18.81 -7.71 -5.81
C VAL A 202 17.90 -6.89 -4.91
N ARG A 203 18.48 -6.19 -3.91
CA ARG A 203 17.75 -5.28 -3.02
C ARG A 203 17.01 -4.20 -3.79
N VAL A 204 17.64 -3.62 -4.80
CA VAL A 204 17.03 -2.57 -5.63
C VAL A 204 15.93 -3.16 -6.53
N ILE A 205 16.22 -4.23 -7.27
CA ILE A 205 15.33 -4.79 -8.29
C ILE A 205 14.06 -5.40 -7.67
N PHE A 206 14.19 -6.15 -6.58
CA PHE A 206 13.06 -6.84 -5.96
C PHE A 206 12.53 -6.11 -4.72
N GLY A 207 13.32 -5.18 -4.18
CA GLY A 207 12.92 -4.38 -3.03
C GLY A 207 12.39 -3.01 -3.42
N THR A 208 13.24 -2.16 -3.96
CA THR A 208 12.92 -0.74 -4.15
C THR A 208 12.07 -0.47 -5.40
N ILE A 209 12.40 -1.09 -6.55
CA ILE A 209 11.72 -0.82 -7.83
C ILE A 209 10.22 -1.17 -7.79
N PRO A 210 9.77 -2.35 -7.31
CA PRO A 210 8.34 -2.67 -7.30
C PRO A 210 7.55 -1.67 -6.47
N GLU A 211 8.15 -1.17 -5.39
CA GLU A 211 7.55 -0.18 -4.52
C GLU A 211 7.39 1.18 -5.19
N TYR A 212 8.41 1.65 -5.93
CA TYR A 212 8.32 2.87 -6.73
C TYR A 212 7.25 2.77 -7.82
N LEU A 213 7.17 1.62 -8.49
CA LEU A 213 6.15 1.39 -9.51
C LEU A 213 4.75 1.43 -8.91
N VAL A 214 4.53 0.81 -7.74
CA VAL A 214 3.23 0.88 -7.05
C VAL A 214 2.88 2.32 -6.65
N MET A 215 3.84 3.07 -6.11
CA MET A 215 3.63 4.48 -5.77
C MET A 215 3.27 5.33 -6.99
N LEU A 216 3.96 5.12 -8.11
CA LEU A 216 3.66 5.79 -9.37
C LEU A 216 2.26 5.43 -9.88
N ILE A 217 1.84 4.17 -9.77
CA ILE A 217 0.49 3.72 -10.12
C ILE A 217 -0.56 4.40 -9.22
N TYR A 218 -0.37 4.40 -7.89
CA TYR A 218 -1.32 4.99 -6.95
C TYR A 218 -1.46 6.49 -7.12
N VAL A 219 -0.33 7.21 -7.17
CA VAL A 219 -0.34 8.65 -7.40
C VAL A 219 -0.90 8.99 -8.78
N GLY A 220 -0.50 8.24 -9.82
CA GLY A 220 -0.97 8.43 -11.18
C GLY A 220 -2.47 8.26 -11.31
N VAL A 221 -3.03 7.18 -10.75
CA VAL A 221 -4.48 6.96 -10.77
C VAL A 221 -5.21 8.02 -9.96
N GLY A 222 -4.69 8.44 -8.80
CA GLY A 222 -5.30 9.50 -7.99
C GLY A 222 -5.44 10.81 -8.74
N ILE A 223 -4.42 11.20 -9.50
CA ILE A 223 -4.46 12.42 -10.33
C ILE A 223 -5.47 12.27 -11.48
N VAL A 224 -5.58 11.08 -12.07
CA VAL A 224 -6.53 10.78 -13.14
C VAL A 224 -7.97 10.82 -12.62
N THR A 225 -8.21 10.26 -11.43
CA THR A 225 -9.54 10.14 -10.81
C THR A 225 -9.89 11.32 -9.91
N ARG A 226 -9.23 12.47 -10.11
CA ARG A 226 -9.41 13.67 -9.30
C ARG A 226 -10.83 14.25 -9.29
N ASN A 227 -11.67 13.89 -10.26
CA ASN A 227 -13.05 14.40 -10.31
C ASN A 227 -14.05 13.45 -9.62
N LEU A 228 -13.57 12.37 -8.98
CA LEU A 228 -14.43 11.33 -8.41
C LEU A 228 -15.45 11.85 -7.41
N VAL A 229 -15.04 12.75 -6.52
CA VAL A 229 -15.96 13.39 -5.55
C VAL A 229 -17.08 14.16 -6.26
N ARG A 230 -16.74 14.87 -7.34
CA ARG A 230 -17.73 15.60 -8.14
C ARG A 230 -18.66 14.63 -8.89
N SER A 231 -18.12 13.56 -9.45
CA SER A 231 -18.91 12.54 -10.15
C SER A 231 -19.88 11.82 -9.22
N TRP A 232 -19.55 11.59 -7.95
CA TRP A 232 -20.54 11.09 -6.97
C TRP A 232 -21.71 12.05 -6.77
N VAL A 233 -21.45 13.36 -6.66
CA VAL A 233 -22.52 14.36 -6.49
C VAL A 233 -23.44 14.38 -7.71
N GLU A 234 -22.87 14.39 -8.91
CA GLU A 234 -23.62 14.37 -10.17
C GLU A 234 -24.43 13.07 -10.35
N TYR A 235 -23.93 11.94 -9.84
CA TYR A 235 -24.65 10.65 -9.86
C TYR A 235 -25.81 10.58 -8.86
N ILE A 236 -25.65 11.11 -7.65
CA ILE A 236 -26.65 10.99 -6.57
C ILE A 236 -27.82 11.98 -6.74
N GLN A 237 -27.58 13.20 -7.21
CA GLN A 237 -28.62 14.24 -7.36
C GLN A 237 -29.86 13.80 -8.15
N PRO A 238 -29.75 13.23 -9.37
CA PRO A 238 -30.91 12.81 -10.15
C PRO A 238 -31.61 11.56 -9.58
N MET A 239 -30.89 10.66 -8.89
CA MET A 239 -31.51 9.49 -8.25
C MET A 239 -32.43 9.91 -7.10
N ASN A 240 -32.01 10.90 -6.31
CA ASN A 240 -32.82 11.42 -5.21
C ASN A 240 -34.09 12.14 -5.70
N GLN A 241 -34.04 12.75 -6.90
CA GLN A 241 -35.18 13.42 -7.52
C GLN A 241 -36.17 12.46 -8.22
N SER A 242 -35.69 11.31 -8.69
CA SER A 242 -36.50 10.34 -9.45
C SER A 242 -37.19 9.27 -8.58
N GLY A 243 -36.96 9.28 -7.27
CA GLY A 243 -37.53 8.29 -6.35
C GLY A 243 -37.03 6.87 -6.59
N VAL A 244 -35.99 6.70 -7.42
CA VAL A 244 -35.32 5.42 -7.63
C VAL A 244 -34.58 5.09 -6.33
N PRO A 245 -34.86 3.95 -5.68
CA PRO A 245 -34.22 3.62 -4.41
C PRO A 245 -32.71 3.49 -4.60
N VAL A 246 -31.97 4.28 -3.81
CA VAL A 246 -30.49 4.33 -3.72
C VAL A 246 -29.91 2.97 -3.36
#